data_AF-A0A662EML3-F1
#
_entry.id   AF-A0A662EML3-F1
#
_cell.length_a   1.000
_cell.length_b   1.000
_cell.length_c   1.000
_cell.angle_alpha   90.00
_cell.angle_beta   90.00
_cell.angle_gamma   90.00
#
_symmetry.space_group_name_H-M   'P 1'
#
loop_
_entity.id
_entity.type
_entity.pdbx_description
1 polymer ?
#
loop_
_entity_poly.entity_id
_entity_poly.type
_entity_poly.pdbx_seq_one_letter_code
_entity_poly.pdbx_strand_id
1 'polypeptide(L)' 'GLGWRVDHIWATRPLAERSVDAWIDREARRAKRPSDHTFLAAEFIL' A
#
# COMPACT_ATOMS: atom_id res chain seq x y z
N GLY A 1 -12.27 4.86 -13.95
CA GLY A 1 -13.04 3.61 -13.85
C GLY A 1 -13.14 3.19 -12.40
N LEU A 2 -13.99 2.20 -12.09
CA LEU A 2 -14.02 1.59 -10.77
C LEU A 2 -12.75 0.75 -10.55
N GLY A 3 -12.17 0.79 -9.34
CA GLY A 3 -10.96 0.04 -8.98
C GLY A 3 -11.21 -0.99 -7.87
N TRP A 4 -10.22 -1.84 -7.58
CA TRP A 4 -10.35 -2.94 -6.62
C TRP A 4 -9.29 -2.86 -5.50
N ARG A 5 -9.77 -3.02 -4.25
CA ARG A 5 -9.05 -3.28 -2.98
C ARG A 5 -8.41 -4.67 -2.85
N VAL A 6 -7.47 -5.12 -3.69
CA VAL A 6 -7.00 -6.53 -3.66
C VAL A 6 -5.61 -6.77 -3.05
N ASP A 7 -4.72 -5.78 -3.07
CA ASP A 7 -3.39 -5.87 -2.46
C ASP A 7 -3.45 -5.54 -0.96
N HIS A 8 -2.70 -6.27 -0.14
CA HIS A 8 -2.74 -6.16 1.33
C HIS A 8 -1.35 -6.30 1.95
N ILE A 9 -1.09 -5.53 3.02
CA ILE A 9 0.02 -5.74 3.95
C ILE A 9 -0.56 -6.21 5.26
N TRP A 10 -0.16 -7.39 5.72
CA TRP A 10 -0.51 -7.92 7.04
C TRP A 10 0.75 -8.03 7.90
N ALA A 11 0.61 -7.73 9.19
CA ALA A 11 1.69 -7.78 10.16
C ALA A 11 1.27 -8.62 11.38
N THR A 12 2.24 -9.30 12.00
CA THR A 12 2.03 -9.92 13.31
C THR A 12 1.81 -8.84 14.37
N ARG A 13 1.15 -9.19 15.48
CA ARG A 13 0.74 -8.23 16.51
C ARG A 13 1.86 -7.24 16.95
N PRO A 14 3.10 -7.68 17.27
CA PRO A 14 4.13 -6.74 17.71
C PRO A 14 4.56 -5.72 16.65
N LEU A 15 4.45 -6.08 15.37
CA LEU A 15 4.77 -5.17 14.26
C LEU A 15 3.56 -4.28 13.91
N ALA A 16 2.34 -4.81 13.98
CA ALA A 16 1.13 -4.03 13.78
C ALA A 16 0.99 -2.89 14.80
N GLU A 17 1.35 -3.15 16.07
CA GLU A 17 1.38 -2.14 17.14
C GLU A 17 2.39 -0.99 16.87
N ARG A 18 3.33 -1.19 15.93
CA ARG A 18 4.33 -0.19 15.53
C ARG A 18 3.95 0.57 14.26
N SER A 19 2.83 0.23 13.62
CA SER A 19 2.40 0.88 12.37
C SER A 19 1.99 2.32 12.63
N VAL A 20 2.53 3.25 11.85
CA VAL A 20 2.22 4.69 11.97
C VAL A 20 1.59 5.28 10.72
N ASP A 21 1.77 4.64 9.57
CA ASP A 21 1.07 5.00 8.35
C ASP A 21 0.88 3.79 7.43
N ALA A 22 -0.14 3.85 6.57
CA ALA A 22 -0.35 2.93 5.47
C ALA A 22 -1.12 3.64 4.34
N TRP A 23 -0.58 3.60 3.13
CA TRP A 23 -1.16 4.33 2.00
C TRP A 23 -1.00 3.57 0.68
N ILE A 24 -1.80 4.01 -0.30
CA ILE A 24 -1.77 3.54 -1.68
C ILE A 24 -1.20 4.67 -2.53
N ASP A 25 -0.04 4.47 -3.18
CA ASP A 25 0.54 5.44 -4.10
C ASP A 25 -0.19 5.43 -5.44
N ARG A 26 -1.28 6.19 -5.53
CA ARG A 26 -2.08 6.29 -6.76
C ARG A 26 -1.36 6.98 -7.91
N GLU A 27 -0.32 7.75 -7.65
CA GLU A 27 0.39 8.50 -8.70
C GLU A 27 1.22 7.56 -9.58
N ALA A 28 1.74 6.46 -9.01
CA ALA A 28 2.38 5.40 -9.79
C ALA A 28 1.48 4.82 -10.90
N ARG A 29 0.15 4.77 -10.72
CA ARG A 29 -0.79 4.34 -11.78
C ARG A 29 -0.94 5.31 -12.93
N ARG A 30 -0.44 6.55 -12.80
CA ARG A 30 -0.54 7.58 -13.84
C ARG A 30 0.68 7.64 -14.75
N ALA A 31 1.73 6.87 -14.47
CA ALA A 31 2.93 6.80 -15.30
C ALA A 31 2.64 6.28 -16.72
N LYS A 32 3.57 6.49 -17.66
CA LYS A 32 3.46 5.94 -19.02
C LYS A 32 3.62 4.41 -18.97
N ARG A 33 2.62 3.68 -19.46
CA ARG A 33 2.55 2.19 -19.41
C ARG A 33 2.70 1.66 -17.98
N PRO A 34 1.78 2.01 -17.07
CA PRO A 34 1.84 1.59 -15.69
C PRO A 34 1.48 0.10 -15.56
N SER A 35 1.83 -0.52 -14.43
CA SER A 35 1.21 -1.79 -14.02
C SER A 35 -0.30 -1.59 -13.86
N ASP A 36 -1.05 -2.69 -13.97
CA ASP A 36 -2.46 -2.76 -13.62
C ASP A 36 -2.70 -2.60 -12.10
N HIS A 37 -1.74 -2.99 -11.27
CA HIS A 37 -1.66 -2.75 -9.82
C HIS A 37 -0.84 -1.50 -9.47
N THR A 38 -0.92 -1.08 -8.21
CA THR A 38 -0.15 0.06 -7.68
C THR A 38 0.51 -0.25 -6.35
N PHE A 39 1.40 0.63 -5.89
CA PHE A 39 2.12 0.38 -4.64
C PHE A 39 1.21 0.57 -3.43
N LEU A 40 1.21 -0.45 -2.58
CA LEU A 40 0.70 -0.38 -1.21
C LEU A 40 1.92 -0.34 -0.29
N ALA A 41 1.95 0.64 0.61
CA ALA A 41 3.05 0.85 1.53
C ALA A 41 2.54 0.98 2.97
N ALA A 42 3.38 0.64 3.92
CA ALA A 42 3.14 0.81 5.35
C ALA A 42 4.44 1.23 6.05
N GLU A 43 4.34 2.14 6.99
CA GLU A 43 5.43 2.67 7.80
C GLU A 43 5.32 2.17 9.24
N PHE A 44 6.45 1.82 9.85
CA PHE A 44 6.54 1.27 11.21
C PHE A 44 7.66 1.96 11.99
N ILE A 45 7.40 2.33 13.25
CA ILE A 45 8.43 2.85 14.17
C ILE A 45 9.17 1.70 14.86
N LEU A 46 10.51 1.75 14.83
CA LEU A 46 11.41 0.76 15.43
C LEU A 46 11.92 1.18 16.81
#